data_AF-A0A323VBB4-F1
#
_entry.id   AF-A0A323VBB4-F1
#
_cell.length_a   1.000
_cell.length_b   1.000
_cell.length_c   1.000
_cell.angle_alpha   90.00
_cell.angle_beta   90.00
_cell.angle_gamma   90.00
#
_symmetry.space_group_name_H-M   'P 1'
#
loop_
_entity.id
_entity.type
_entity.pdbx_description
1 polymer ?
#
loop_
_entity_poly.entity_id
_entity_poly.type
_entity_poly.pdbx_seq_one_letter_code
_entity_poly.pdbx_strand_id
1 'polypeptide(L)'
;MQRPTEFVREQVTAVRETVATAAASAAAGASTGASTVASSVPAVGSQVGEFIRHQRSAAQVSLRELARAAGVSNPYLSQVERGLRKPSAEILAQIARGLKISAETLYEQAGILDRRSGTAGTVAAIRADEAISERHKAVLLELYETYAREHAAQQSREQAAAPHPTPTPTKTEETA
;
A
#
# COMPACT_ATOMS: atom_id res chain seq x y z
N MET A 1 -5.80 19.81 -43.22
CA MET A 1 -5.66 20.09 -41.77
C MET A 1 -6.86 19.48 -41.06
N GLN A 2 -6.65 18.38 -40.34
CA GLN A 2 -7.71 17.57 -39.70
C GLN A 2 -7.85 17.98 -38.22
N ARG A 3 -9.07 17.99 -37.68
CA ARG A 3 -9.36 18.58 -36.35
C ARG A 3 -8.88 17.67 -35.19
N PRO A 4 -8.35 18.23 -34.09
CA PRO A 4 -7.66 17.46 -33.02
C PRO A 4 -8.51 16.44 -32.24
N THR A 5 -9.84 16.51 -32.31
CA THR A 5 -10.76 15.67 -31.51
C THR A 5 -11.00 14.28 -32.10
N GLU A 6 -10.61 14.05 -33.35
CA GLU A 6 -10.80 12.77 -34.05
C GLU A 6 -9.69 11.77 -33.67
N PHE A 7 -8.45 12.26 -33.55
CA PHE A 7 -7.26 11.47 -33.19
C PHE A 7 -7.36 10.81 -31.80
N VAL A 8 -7.97 11.50 -30.82
CA VAL A 8 -8.14 10.97 -29.45
C VAL A 8 -9.19 9.86 -29.41
N ARG A 9 -10.22 9.90 -30.27
CA ARG A 9 -11.26 8.85 -30.32
C ARG A 9 -10.75 7.57 -30.96
N GLU A 10 -9.91 7.67 -32.01
CA GLU A 10 -9.30 6.49 -32.62
C GLU A 10 -8.34 5.77 -31.65
N GLN A 11 -7.50 6.52 -30.94
CA GLN A 11 -6.54 5.94 -29.98
C GLN A 11 -7.23 5.26 -28.79
N VAL A 12 -8.36 5.80 -28.29
CA VAL A 12 -9.13 5.19 -27.18
C VAL A 12 -9.84 3.90 -27.59
N THR A 13 -10.21 3.76 -28.86
CA THR A 13 -10.88 2.55 -29.36
C THR A 13 -9.88 1.40 -29.53
N ALA A 14 -8.69 1.69 -30.06
CA ALA A 14 -7.61 0.70 -30.23
C ALA A 14 -7.09 0.13 -28.90
N VAL A 15 -7.00 0.98 -27.86
CA VAL A 15 -6.59 0.53 -26.51
C VAL A 15 -7.63 -0.39 -25.87
N ARG A 16 -8.93 -0.14 -26.10
CA ARG A 16 -10.02 -0.97 -25.56
C ARG A 16 -10.05 -2.38 -26.14
N GLU A 17 -9.80 -2.56 -27.43
CA GLU A 17 -9.77 -3.89 -28.07
C GLU A 17 -8.57 -4.72 -27.60
N THR A 18 -7.42 -4.08 -27.41
CA THR A 18 -6.19 -4.73 -26.91
C THR A 18 -6.37 -5.22 -25.47
N VAL A 19 -7.02 -4.40 -24.62
CA VAL A 19 -7.32 -4.76 -23.22
C VAL A 19 -8.38 -5.85 -23.12
N ALA A 20 -9.40 -5.86 -24.00
CA ALA A 20 -10.43 -6.90 -24.02
C ALA A 20 -9.87 -8.29 -24.37
N THR A 21 -8.88 -8.33 -25.28
CA THR A 21 -8.26 -9.59 -25.71
C THR A 21 -7.31 -10.14 -24.63
N ALA A 22 -6.62 -9.25 -23.89
CA ALA A 22 -5.79 -9.63 -22.75
C ALA A 22 -6.63 -10.13 -21.54
N ALA A 23 -7.81 -9.54 -21.31
CA ALA A 23 -8.70 -9.95 -20.21
C ALA A 23 -9.33 -11.34 -20.42
N ALA A 24 -9.60 -11.73 -21.68
CA ALA A 24 -10.18 -13.04 -21.98
C ALA A 24 -9.21 -14.21 -21.75
N SER A 25 -7.89 -13.97 -21.88
CA SER A 25 -6.84 -14.98 -21.68
C SER A 25 -6.57 -15.32 -20.21
N ALA A 26 -7.02 -14.51 -19.26
CA ALA A 26 -6.71 -14.66 -17.83
C ALA A 26 -7.79 -15.40 -17.02
N ALA A 27 -8.95 -15.71 -17.62
CA ALA A 27 -10.11 -16.22 -16.88
C ALA A 27 -10.23 -17.76 -16.80
N ALA A 28 -9.28 -18.54 -17.35
CA ALA A 28 -9.46 -19.98 -17.55
C ALA A 28 -8.89 -20.90 -16.44
N GLY A 29 -8.60 -20.40 -15.23
CA GLY A 29 -8.03 -21.28 -14.20
C GLY A 29 -8.18 -20.78 -12.77
N ALA A 30 -9.34 -20.96 -12.15
CA ALA A 30 -9.45 -20.94 -10.70
C ALA A 30 -10.62 -21.81 -10.22
N SER A 31 -10.30 -22.88 -9.47
CA SER A 31 -11.24 -23.55 -8.57
C SER A 31 -10.62 -23.70 -7.19
N THR A 32 -11.29 -23.02 -6.24
CA THR A 32 -11.70 -23.49 -4.90
C THR A 32 -10.66 -23.83 -3.83
N GLY A 33 -10.75 -23.10 -2.71
CA GLY A 33 -10.21 -23.53 -1.41
C GLY A 33 -10.23 -22.41 -0.37
N ALA A 34 -11.37 -22.20 0.29
CA ALA A 34 -11.48 -21.34 1.46
C ALA A 34 -10.88 -22.03 2.69
N SER A 35 -10.10 -21.31 3.51
CA SER A 35 -9.85 -21.72 4.89
C SER A 35 -9.63 -20.50 5.79
N THR A 36 -10.45 -20.45 6.82
CA THR A 36 -10.55 -19.43 7.87
C THR A 36 -9.52 -19.71 8.96
N VAL A 37 -8.64 -18.76 9.29
CA VAL A 37 -7.92 -18.78 10.58
C VAL A 37 -7.82 -17.37 11.17
N ALA A 38 -8.08 -17.32 12.47
CA ALA A 38 -8.24 -16.20 13.37
C ALA A 38 -7.20 -15.07 13.30
N SER A 39 -7.69 -13.84 13.35
CA SER A 39 -6.89 -12.62 13.51
C SER A 39 -6.58 -12.35 14.99
N SER A 40 -5.34 -12.53 15.41
CA SER A 40 -4.80 -11.78 16.55
C SER A 40 -4.46 -10.38 16.06
N VAL A 41 -5.03 -9.33 16.64
CA VAL A 41 -4.68 -7.95 16.27
C VAL A 41 -3.30 -7.63 16.88
N PRO A 42 -2.22 -7.49 16.09
CA PRO A 42 -0.95 -7.05 16.63
C PRO A 42 -1.06 -5.59 17.06
N ALA A 43 -0.41 -5.26 18.19
CA ALA A 43 -0.30 -3.87 18.63
C ALA A 43 0.35 -3.05 17.51
N VAL A 44 -0.28 -1.94 17.11
CA VAL A 44 0.13 -1.08 15.97
C VAL A 44 1.62 -0.68 15.99
N GLY A 45 2.23 -0.58 17.17
CA GLY A 45 3.67 -0.31 17.31
C GLY A 45 4.59 -1.46 16.83
N SER A 46 4.11 -2.70 16.86
CA SER A 46 4.84 -3.87 16.38
C SER A 46 4.86 -3.96 14.85
N GLN A 47 3.74 -3.62 14.20
CA GLN A 47 3.61 -3.69 12.74
C GLN A 47 4.54 -2.70 12.02
N VAL A 48 4.63 -1.45 12.50
CA VAL A 48 5.56 -0.47 11.92
C VAL A 48 7.03 -0.84 12.16
N GLY A 49 7.35 -1.39 13.33
CA GLY A 49 8.71 -1.83 13.66
C GLY A 49 9.21 -2.95 12.75
N GLU A 50 8.36 -3.95 12.53
CA GLU A 50 8.64 -5.06 11.61
C GLU A 50 8.81 -4.57 10.17
N PHE A 51 7.93 -3.66 9.72
CA PHE A 51 8.05 -3.07 8.39
C PHE A 51 9.36 -2.29 8.20
N ILE A 52 9.78 -1.48 9.18
CA ILE A 52 11.06 -0.76 9.12
C ILE A 52 12.22 -1.76 8.98
N ARG A 53 12.20 -2.85 9.76
CA ARG A 53 13.23 -3.90 9.69
C ARG A 53 13.25 -4.58 8.32
N HIS A 54 12.09 -4.88 7.75
CA HIS A 54 11.95 -5.47 6.43
C HIS A 54 12.54 -4.55 5.35
N GLN A 55 12.12 -3.28 5.30
CA GLN A 55 12.61 -2.31 4.32
C GLN A 55 14.12 -2.09 4.43
N ARG A 56 14.64 -2.00 5.66
CA ARG A 56 16.07 -1.88 5.91
C ARG A 56 16.84 -3.09 5.35
N SER A 57 16.33 -4.30 5.59
CA SER A 57 16.97 -5.54 5.15
C SER A 57 16.91 -5.69 3.62
N ALA A 58 15.79 -5.33 3.00
CA ALA A 58 15.64 -5.30 1.55
C ALA A 58 16.58 -4.29 0.88
N ALA A 59 16.81 -3.14 1.51
CA ALA A 59 17.77 -2.14 1.06
C ALA A 59 19.25 -2.50 1.39
N GLN A 60 19.49 -3.63 2.07
CA GLN A 60 20.80 -4.08 2.56
C GLN A 60 21.54 -3.02 3.40
N VAL A 61 20.79 -2.20 4.14
CA VAL A 61 21.35 -1.16 5.02
C VAL A 61 21.50 -1.72 6.43
N SER A 62 22.64 -1.47 7.07
CA SER A 62 22.81 -1.87 8.48
C SER A 62 21.97 -1.00 9.41
N LEU A 63 21.62 -1.52 10.60
CA LEU A 63 20.91 -0.74 11.63
C LEU A 63 21.66 0.56 12.00
N ARG A 64 23.01 0.51 12.03
CA ARG A 64 23.85 1.68 12.34
C ARG A 64 23.80 2.74 11.25
N GLU A 65 23.81 2.32 10.00
CA GLU A 65 23.71 3.25 8.86
C GLU A 65 22.34 3.91 8.80
N LEU A 66 21.26 3.13 8.97
CA LEU A 66 19.91 3.69 8.99
C LEU A 66 19.75 4.69 10.14
N ALA A 67 20.22 4.34 11.34
CA ALA A 67 20.17 5.25 12.49
C ALA A 67 20.88 6.57 12.20
N ARG A 68 22.08 6.51 11.59
CA ARG A 68 22.84 7.71 11.19
C ARG A 68 22.10 8.53 10.13
N ALA A 69 21.57 7.88 9.09
CA ALA A 69 20.86 8.55 8.00
C ALA A 69 19.55 9.20 8.47
N ALA A 70 18.86 8.56 9.41
CA ALA A 70 17.65 9.08 10.03
C ALA A 70 17.93 10.12 11.13
N GLY A 71 19.18 10.28 11.59
CA GLY A 71 19.51 11.19 12.69
C GLY A 71 18.99 10.73 14.06
N VAL A 72 18.78 9.43 14.24
CA VAL A 72 18.30 8.83 15.50
C VAL A 72 19.37 7.96 16.14
N SER A 73 19.27 7.70 17.44
CA SER A 73 20.23 6.82 18.11
C SER A 73 20.02 5.35 17.72
N ASN A 74 21.12 4.62 17.56
CA ASN A 74 21.08 3.20 17.21
C ASN A 74 20.33 2.33 18.25
N PRO A 75 20.50 2.53 19.57
CA PRO A 75 19.71 1.80 20.57
C PRO A 75 18.21 2.08 20.44
N TYR A 76 17.83 3.32 20.13
CA TYR A 76 16.42 3.68 19.95
C TYR A 76 15.81 3.00 18.73
N LEU A 77 16.48 3.05 17.58
CA LEU A 77 16.01 2.38 16.37
C LEU A 77 15.87 0.86 16.57
N SER A 78 16.79 0.23 17.31
CA SER A 78 16.68 -1.19 17.69
C SER A 78 15.43 -1.48 18.53
N GLN A 79 15.05 -0.58 19.43
CA GLN A 79 13.81 -0.74 20.22
C GLN A 79 12.56 -0.58 19.35
N VAL A 80 12.59 0.34 18.39
CA VAL A 80 11.50 0.56 17.44
C VAL A 80 11.31 -0.67 16.53
N GLU A 81 12.37 -1.21 15.92
CA GLU A 81 12.27 -2.40 15.05
C GLU A 81 11.76 -3.66 15.78
N ARG A 82 11.90 -3.72 17.11
CA ARG A 82 11.38 -4.79 17.96
C ARG A 82 9.99 -4.52 18.52
N GLY A 83 9.37 -3.39 18.16
CA GLY A 83 8.07 -2.97 18.69
C GLY A 83 8.07 -2.58 20.18
N LEU A 84 9.25 -2.42 20.80
CA LEU A 84 9.38 -2.08 22.23
C LEU A 84 9.16 -0.59 22.51
N ARG A 85 9.25 0.27 21.49
CA ARG A 85 8.95 1.70 21.59
C ARG A 85 8.10 2.16 20.43
N LYS A 86 7.11 2.98 20.74
CA LYS A 86 6.27 3.64 19.74
C LYS A 86 6.95 4.94 19.29
N PRO A 87 7.38 5.07 18.03
CA PRO A 87 7.98 6.29 17.51
C PRO A 87 6.93 7.39 17.31
N SER A 88 7.36 8.65 17.39
CA SER A 88 6.51 9.81 17.01
C SER A 88 6.46 9.96 15.48
N ALA A 89 5.51 10.75 14.98
CA ALA A 89 5.40 11.04 13.55
C ALA A 89 6.68 11.69 12.99
N GLU A 90 7.32 12.58 13.74
CA GLU A 90 8.58 13.22 13.33
C GLU A 90 9.72 12.18 13.17
N ILE A 91 9.84 11.25 14.12
CA ILE A 91 10.82 10.15 14.06
C ILE A 91 10.51 9.23 12.87
N LEU A 92 9.25 8.92 12.62
CA LEU A 92 8.86 8.13 11.44
C LEU A 92 9.23 8.85 10.14
N ALA A 93 9.03 10.17 10.05
CA ALA A 93 9.46 10.94 8.89
C ALA A 93 10.98 10.90 8.68
N GLN A 94 11.74 11.00 9.78
CA GLN A 94 13.20 10.87 9.76
C GLN A 94 13.66 9.49 9.27
N ILE A 95 13.04 8.42 9.77
CA ILE A 95 13.33 7.04 9.36
C ILE A 95 12.95 6.81 7.89
N ALA A 96 11.80 7.32 7.44
CA ALA A 96 11.39 7.26 6.03
C ALA A 96 12.41 7.92 5.10
N ARG A 97 12.92 9.10 5.48
CA ARG A 97 14.01 9.77 4.73
C ARG A 97 15.27 8.91 4.68
N GLY A 98 15.66 8.30 5.80
CA GLY A 98 16.80 7.38 5.86
C GLY A 98 16.65 6.14 4.97
N LEU A 99 15.42 5.62 4.85
CA LEU A 99 15.06 4.49 3.98
C LEU A 99 14.76 4.89 2.53
N LYS A 100 14.70 6.19 2.22
CA LYS A 100 14.28 6.73 0.91
C LYS A 100 12.90 6.25 0.46
N ILE A 101 11.96 6.14 1.40
CA ILE A 101 10.54 5.80 1.14
C ILE A 101 9.62 6.95 1.55
N SER A 102 8.35 6.89 1.13
CA SER A 102 7.36 7.87 1.57
C SER A 102 7.09 7.74 3.09
N ALA A 103 7.06 8.89 3.78
CA ALA A 103 6.67 8.95 5.19
C ALA A 103 5.20 8.52 5.39
N GLU A 104 4.37 8.72 4.38
CA GLU A 104 2.97 8.28 4.37
C GLU A 104 2.85 6.78 4.62
N THR A 105 3.67 5.97 3.96
CA THR A 105 3.68 4.52 4.13
C THR A 105 3.98 4.13 5.58
N LEU A 106 4.92 4.81 6.24
CA LEU A 106 5.20 4.55 7.66
C LEU A 106 4.09 5.03 8.58
N TYR A 107 3.41 6.12 8.25
CA TYR A 107 2.25 6.60 9.02
C TYR A 107 1.07 5.64 8.92
N GLU A 108 0.84 5.05 7.74
CA GLU A 108 -0.17 4.01 7.55
C GLU A 108 0.15 2.76 8.38
N GLN A 109 1.39 2.25 8.31
CA GLN A 109 1.80 1.10 9.11
C GLN A 109 1.78 1.38 10.62
N ALA A 110 1.99 2.64 11.01
CA ALA A 110 1.87 3.09 12.40
C ALA A 110 0.42 3.41 12.83
N GLY A 111 -0.56 3.22 11.94
CA GLY A 111 -1.97 3.54 12.18
C GLY A 111 -2.23 5.02 12.49
N ILE A 112 -1.28 5.90 12.17
CA ILE A 112 -1.41 7.36 12.29
C ILE A 112 -2.23 7.90 11.12
N LEU A 113 -2.11 7.26 9.96
CA LEU A 113 -2.90 7.56 8.79
C LEU A 113 -3.76 6.33 8.46
N ASP A 114 -5.07 6.45 8.57
CA ASP A 114 -5.96 5.42 8.01
C ASP A 114 -6.09 5.70 6.52
N ARG A 115 -5.77 4.73 5.66
CA ARG A 115 -6.00 4.83 4.21
C ARG A 115 -7.46 5.13 3.90
N ARG A 116 -8.38 4.79 4.81
CA ARG A 116 -9.82 5.12 4.76
C ARG A 116 -10.16 6.56 5.16
N SER A 117 -9.27 7.30 5.84
CA SER A 117 -9.50 8.73 6.13
C SER A 117 -9.37 9.61 4.89
N GLY A 118 -8.65 9.14 3.85
CA GLY A 118 -8.57 9.83 2.56
C GLY A 118 -9.94 9.97 1.88
N THR A 119 -10.81 8.96 1.97
CA THR A 119 -12.13 9.01 1.35
C THR A 119 -13.08 9.98 2.03
N ALA A 120 -13.16 9.94 3.36
CA ALA A 120 -14.05 10.84 4.10
C ALA A 120 -13.60 12.31 3.99
N GLY A 121 -12.30 12.59 4.08
CA GLY A 121 -11.75 13.95 3.99
C GLY A 121 -11.86 14.56 2.59
N THR A 122 -11.52 13.79 1.55
CA THR A 122 -11.60 14.26 0.15
C THR A 122 -13.05 14.51 -0.28
N VAL A 123 -13.98 13.63 0.09
CA VAL A 123 -15.42 13.82 -0.21
C VAL A 123 -15.95 15.09 0.47
N ALA A 124 -15.55 15.35 1.72
CA ALA A 124 -15.94 16.56 2.43
C ALA A 124 -15.37 17.83 1.77
N ALA A 125 -14.10 17.80 1.33
CA ALA A 125 -13.46 18.91 0.64
C ALA A 125 -14.15 19.25 -0.70
N ILE A 126 -14.48 18.24 -1.52
CA ILE A 126 -15.18 18.43 -2.80
C ILE A 126 -16.57 19.06 -2.58
N ARG A 127 -17.28 18.64 -1.52
CA ARG A 127 -18.61 19.21 -1.18
C ARG A 127 -18.51 20.66 -0.73
N ALA A 128 -17.48 21.00 0.04
CA ALA A 128 -17.26 22.34 0.60
C ALA A 128 -16.71 23.36 -0.41
N ASP A 129 -16.25 22.93 -1.58
CA ASP A 129 -15.71 23.82 -2.61
C ASP A 129 -16.83 24.64 -3.28
N GLU A 130 -16.84 25.95 -3.03
CA GLU A 130 -17.84 26.88 -3.58
C GLU A 130 -17.61 27.21 -5.07
N ALA A 131 -16.41 26.96 -5.61
CA ALA A 131 -16.10 27.23 -7.01
C ALA A 131 -16.70 26.19 -7.98
N ILE A 132 -17.18 25.06 -7.46
CA ILE A 132 -17.70 23.94 -8.25
C ILE A 132 -19.23 23.90 -8.15
N SER A 133 -19.91 23.79 -9.28
CA SER A 133 -21.37 23.62 -9.29
C SER A 133 -21.80 22.30 -8.66
N GLU A 134 -22.98 22.25 -8.05
CA GLU A 134 -23.51 21.02 -7.43
C GLU A 134 -23.62 19.84 -8.41
N ARG A 135 -23.93 20.12 -9.69
CA ARG A 135 -23.93 19.09 -10.74
C ARG A 135 -22.52 18.53 -10.99
N HIS A 136 -21.50 19.39 -11.00
CA HIS A 136 -20.11 18.96 -11.21
C HIS A 136 -19.56 18.24 -9.98
N LYS A 137 -19.92 18.66 -8.76
CA LYS A 137 -19.61 17.94 -7.52
C LYS A 137 -20.17 16.52 -7.56
N ALA A 138 -21.43 16.35 -7.96
CA ALA A 138 -22.06 15.04 -8.05
C ALA A 138 -21.28 14.08 -8.98
N VAL A 139 -20.89 14.55 -10.17
CA VAL A 139 -20.10 13.76 -11.12
C VAL A 139 -18.70 13.44 -10.59
N LEU A 140 -18.03 14.42 -9.98
CA LEU A 140 -16.69 14.22 -9.38
C LEU A 140 -16.73 13.18 -8.26
N LEU A 141 -17.76 13.23 -7.41
CA LEU A 141 -17.94 12.26 -6.33
C LEU A 141 -18.26 10.87 -6.87
N GLU A 142 -19.11 10.74 -7.89
CA GLU A 142 -19.42 9.45 -8.51
C GLU A 142 -18.19 8.78 -9.12
N LEU A 143 -17.39 9.56 -9.86
CA LEU A 143 -16.13 9.08 -10.44
C LEU A 143 -15.12 8.70 -9.35
N TYR A 144 -14.97 9.56 -8.34
CA TYR A 144 -14.09 9.31 -7.20
C TYR A 144 -14.44 8.02 -6.47
N GLU A 145 -15.71 7.82 -6.12
CA GLU A 145 -16.20 6.62 -5.43
C GLU A 145 -16.01 5.35 -6.27
N THR A 146 -16.10 5.47 -7.59
CA THR A 146 -15.86 4.35 -8.50
C THR A 146 -14.38 3.95 -8.50
N TYR A 147 -13.47 4.90 -8.73
CA TYR A 147 -12.03 4.62 -8.72
C TYR A 147 -11.51 4.20 -7.35
N ALA A 148 -12.02 4.79 -6.26
CA ALA A 148 -11.63 4.41 -4.90
C ALA A 148 -11.99 2.95 -4.60
N ARG A 149 -13.17 2.48 -5.05
CA ARG A 149 -13.60 1.07 -4.93
C ARG A 149 -12.71 0.14 -5.75
N GLU A 150 -12.41 0.50 -6.99
CA GLU A 150 -11.55 -0.30 -7.88
C GLU A 150 -10.13 -0.46 -7.31
N HIS A 151 -9.55 0.65 -6.84
CA HIS A 151 -8.21 0.65 -6.26
C HIS A 151 -8.14 -0.17 -4.97
N ALA A 152 -9.14 -0.07 -4.09
CA ALA A 152 -9.22 -0.91 -2.89
C ALA A 152 -9.29 -2.41 -3.22
N ALA A 153 -10.02 -2.78 -4.28
CA ALA A 153 -10.10 -4.16 -4.75
C ALA A 153 -8.78 -4.65 -5.36
N GLN A 154 -8.05 -3.81 -6.10
CA GLN A 154 -6.73 -4.14 -6.65
C GLN A 154 -5.69 -4.32 -5.55
N GLN A 155 -5.63 -3.41 -4.58
CA GLN A 155 -4.67 -3.51 -3.47
C GLN A 155 -4.91 -4.76 -2.61
N SER A 156 -6.17 -5.13 -2.39
CA SER A 156 -6.52 -6.35 -1.67
C SER A 156 -6.04 -7.61 -2.43
N ARG A 157 -6.11 -7.61 -3.77
CA ARG A 157 -5.58 -8.71 -4.60
C ARG A 157 -4.06 -8.75 -4.60
N GLU A 158 -3.39 -7.60 -4.69
CA GLU A 158 -1.92 -7.52 -4.63
C GLU A 158 -1.38 -7.96 -3.27
N GLN A 159 -2.05 -7.60 -2.17
CA GLN A 159 -1.68 -8.06 -0.82
C GLN A 159 -1.96 -9.55 -0.61
N ALA A 160 -3.02 -10.11 -1.20
CA ALA A 160 -3.29 -11.54 -1.19
C ALA A 160 -2.35 -12.34 -2.12
N ALA A 161 -1.80 -11.69 -3.15
CA ALA A 161 -0.86 -12.28 -4.11
C ALA A 161 0.61 -12.15 -3.67
N ALA A 162 0.92 -11.39 -2.61
CA ALA A 162 2.27 -11.33 -2.05
C ALA A 162 2.64 -12.71 -1.48
N PRO A 163 3.77 -13.32 -1.91
CA PRO A 163 4.10 -14.68 -1.52
C PRO A 163 4.43 -14.72 -0.02
N HIS A 164 3.64 -15.48 0.73
CA HIS A 164 4.03 -15.96 2.05
C HIS A 164 5.38 -16.69 1.92
N PRO A 165 6.42 -16.36 2.70
CA PRO A 165 7.59 -17.22 2.80
C PRO A 165 7.13 -18.54 3.38
N THR A 166 7.06 -19.57 2.53
CA THR A 166 6.81 -20.94 2.95
C THR A 166 7.84 -21.30 4.02
N PRO A 167 7.44 -21.75 5.22
CA PRO A 167 8.39 -22.31 6.16
C PRO A 167 8.99 -23.56 5.52
N THR A 168 10.28 -23.49 5.18
CA THR A 168 11.07 -24.64 4.77
C THR A 168 10.89 -25.76 5.80
N PRO A 169 10.49 -26.97 5.41
CA PRO A 169 10.39 -28.07 6.35
C PRO A 169 11.79 -28.42 6.84
N THR A 170 12.02 -28.22 8.14
CA THR A 170 13.20 -28.70 8.85
C THR A 170 13.26 -30.22 8.70
N LYS A 171 14.25 -30.72 7.96
CA LYS A 171 14.57 -32.14 7.89
C LYS A 171 15.10 -32.56 9.27
N THR A 172 14.22 -33.08 10.11
CA THR A 172 14.61 -33.87 11.28
C THR A 172 15.16 -35.20 10.74
N GLU A 173 16.48 -35.31 10.68
CA GLU A 173 17.14 -36.62 10.60
C GLU A 173 17.01 -37.29 11.97
N GLU A 174 16.16 -38.31 12.03
CA GLU A 174 16.14 -39.32 13.08
C GLU A 174 16.31 -40.69 12.39
N THR A 175 16.99 -41.61 13.09
CA THR A 175 17.31 -43.02 12.77
C THR A 175 18.58 -43.23 11.92
N ALA A 176 19.56 -44.05 12.29
CA ALA A 176 19.75 -45.01 13.38
C ALA A 176 21.27 -45.21 13.63
#